data_AF-A0A9Q0W3K6-F1
#
_entry.id   AF-A0A9Q0W3K6-F1
#
_cell.length_a   1.000
_cell.length_b   1.000
_cell.length_c   1.000
_cell.angle_alpha   90.00
_cell.angle_beta   90.00
_cell.angle_gamma   90.00
#
_symmetry.space_group_name_H-M   'P 1'
#
loop_
_entity.id
_entity.type
_entity.pdbx_description
1 polymer ?
#
loop_
_entity_poly.entity_id
_entity_poly.type
_entity_poly.pdbx_seq_one_letter_code
_entity_poly.pdbx_strand_id
1 'polypeptide(L)'
;MLIFPINSTGGNPSRAPLHWNLLVFDVEARTWAFYNSWFKGKINDFNFMQDAEMVKEYVHKRRQELLGTEEMQKADDPFQLIVKEDCPQQKDFL
;
A
#
# COMPACT_ATOMS: atom_id res chain seq x y z
N MET A 1 12.39 9.62 -0.07
CA MET A 1 11.06 9.11 -0.47
C MET A 1 11.23 7.81 -1.24
N LEU A 2 10.47 6.78 -0.90
CA LEU A 2 10.37 5.53 -1.67
C LEU A 2 8.99 5.44 -2.31
N ILE A 3 8.91 4.97 -3.56
CA ILE A 3 7.68 4.94 -4.34
C ILE A 3 7.44 3.51 -4.81
N PHE A 4 6.22 3.02 -4.60
CA PHE A 4 5.79 1.69 -4.95
C PHE A 4 4.52 1.79 -5.81
N PRO A 5 4.65 1.71 -7.14
CA PRO A 5 3.51 1.50 -8.02
C PRO A 5 2.97 0.08 -7.81
N ILE A 6 1.69 -0.04 -7.48
CA ILE A 6 1.04 -1.32 -7.19
C ILE A 6 -0.01 -1.56 -8.26
N ASN A 7 0.17 -2.61 -9.06
CA ASN A 7 -0.88 -3.09 -9.94
C ASN A 7 -1.73 -4.11 -9.18
N SER A 8 -2.91 -3.69 -8.74
CA SER A 8 -3.74 -4.48 -7.84
C SER A 8 -4.91 -5.16 -8.58
N THR A 9 -5.22 -6.37 -8.15
CA THR A 9 -6.44 -7.10 -8.55
C THR A 9 -7.64 -6.77 -7.67
N GLY A 10 -7.46 -5.94 -6.64
CA GLY A 10 -8.49 -5.59 -5.67
C GLY A 10 -9.02 -6.84 -4.97
N GLY A 11 -8.13 -7.74 -4.53
CA GLY A 11 -8.49 -8.96 -3.80
C GLY A 11 -9.17 -10.04 -4.64
N ASN A 12 -9.14 -9.93 -5.98
CA ASN A 12 -9.66 -10.96 -6.88
C ASN A 12 -8.54 -11.55 -7.77
N PRO A 13 -7.85 -12.62 -7.32
CA PRO A 13 -6.72 -13.20 -8.05
C PRO A 13 -7.07 -13.75 -9.43
N SER A 14 -8.36 -14.03 -9.68
CA SER A 14 -8.86 -14.55 -10.95
C SER A 14 -9.16 -13.47 -12.00
N ARG A 15 -9.09 -12.19 -11.62
CA ARG A 15 -9.23 -11.05 -12.54
C ARG A 15 -7.86 -10.48 -12.87
N ALA A 16 -7.68 -10.01 -14.10
CA ALA A 16 -6.52 -9.20 -14.44
C ALA A 16 -6.42 -8.01 -13.47
N PRO A 17 -5.20 -7.61 -13.03
CA PRO A 17 -5.06 -6.41 -12.25
C PRO A 17 -5.37 -5.21 -13.14
N LEU A 18 -6.48 -4.52 -12.83
CA LEU A 18 -7.03 -3.44 -13.67
C LEU A 18 -6.84 -2.07 -13.04
N HIS A 19 -6.22 -2.00 -11.85
CA HIS A 19 -6.13 -0.75 -11.11
C HIS A 19 -4.75 -0.52 -10.54
N TRP A 20 -4.15 0.58 -10.97
CA TRP A 20 -2.87 1.05 -10.44
C TRP A 20 -3.10 1.96 -9.24
N ASN A 21 -2.45 1.63 -8.13
CA ASN A 21 -2.38 2.47 -6.96
C ASN A 21 -0.94 2.90 -6.70
N LEU A 22 -0.77 3.94 -5.89
CA LEU A 22 0.54 4.42 -5.50
C LEU A 22 0.68 4.36 -3.98
N LEU A 23 1.70 3.63 -3.52
CA LEU A 23 2.13 3.67 -2.13
C LEU A 23 3.46 4.42 -2.05
N VAL A 24 3.55 5.38 -1.14
CA VAL A 24 4.73 6.22 -0.94
C VAL A 24 5.17 6.12 0.51
N PHE A 25 6.44 5.80 0.73
CA PHE A 25 7.06 5.96 2.04
C PHE A 25 7.83 7.27 2.09
N ASP A 26 7.36 8.18 2.93
CA ASP A 26 8.10 9.38 3.28
C ASP A 26 9.04 9.06 4.43
N VAL A 27 10.34 9.14 4.16
CA VAL A 27 11.40 8.81 5.12
C VAL A 27 11.53 9.89 6.19
N GLU A 28 11.29 11.16 5.82
CA GLU A 28 11.41 12.30 6.75
C GLU A 28 10.20 12.35 7.68
N ALA A 29 9.00 12.20 7.11
CA ALA A 29 7.76 12.16 7.89
C ALA A 29 7.54 10.82 8.60
N ARG A 30 8.27 9.76 8.23
CA ARG A 30 8.14 8.40 8.76
C ARG A 30 6.71 7.87 8.63
N THR A 31 6.10 8.08 7.47
CA THR A 31 4.71 7.70 7.18
C THR A 31 4.58 7.03 5.84
N TRP A 32 3.63 6.09 5.76
CA TRP A 32 3.17 5.52 4.50
C TRP A 32 1.95 6.28 4.01
N ALA A 33 1.97 6.76 2.77
CA ALA A 33 0.86 7.43 2.13
C ALA A 33 0.34 6.57 0.98
N PHE A 34 -0.94 6.21 1.03
CA PHE A 34 -1.61 5.42 0.01
C PHE A 34 -2.54 6.31 -0.83
N TYR A 35 -2.29 6.34 -2.14
CA TYR A 35 -3.09 7.07 -3.10
C TYR A 35 -3.85 6.07 -3.96
N ASN A 36 -5.17 6.15 -3.87
CA ASN A 36 -6.10 5.34 -4.63
C ASN A 36 -7.05 6.25 -5.39
N SER A 37 -6.95 6.27 -6.71
CA SER A 37 -7.87 7.02 -7.57
C SER A 37 -9.19 6.28 -7.80
N TRP A 38 -9.38 5.08 -7.27
CA TRP A 38 -10.62 4.34 -7.45
C TRP A 38 -11.79 4.99 -6.73
N PHE A 39 -12.90 5.18 -7.45
CA PHE A 39 -14.11 5.79 -6.90
C PHE A 39 -14.56 5.14 -5.58
N LYS A 40 -14.48 5.94 -4.50
CA LYS A 40 -14.87 5.54 -3.15
C LYS A 40 -16.31 5.06 -3.04
N GLY A 41 -16.54 4.11 -2.12
CA GLY A 41 -17.86 3.48 -1.91
C GLY A 41 -18.12 2.26 -2.78
N LYS A 42 -17.18 1.87 -3.65
CA LYS A 42 -17.17 0.55 -4.30
C LYS A 42 -16.54 -0.48 -3.37
N ILE A 43 -17.04 -1.73 -3.45
CA ILE A 43 -16.63 -2.86 -2.60
C ILE A 43 -15.11 -3.09 -2.56
N ASN A 44 -14.40 -2.73 -3.63
CA ASN A 44 -12.98 -3.06 -3.80
C ASN A 44 -12.01 -2.12 -3.07
N ASP A 45 -12.46 -0.98 -2.52
CA ASP A 45 -11.58 0.01 -1.88
C ASP A 45 -10.78 -0.58 -0.72
N PHE A 46 -11.46 -1.39 0.09
CA PHE A 46 -10.85 -2.14 1.19
C PHE A 46 -9.74 -3.10 0.71
N ASN A 47 -9.94 -3.76 -0.43
CA ASN A 47 -8.98 -4.73 -0.94
C ASN A 47 -7.72 -4.03 -1.49
N PHE A 48 -7.86 -2.83 -2.07
CA PHE A 48 -6.70 -2.04 -2.52
C PHE A 48 -5.83 -1.58 -1.34
N MET A 49 -6.46 -1.22 -0.22
CA MET A 49 -5.75 -0.88 1.01
C MET A 49 -5.01 -2.08 1.60
N GLN A 50 -5.61 -3.28 1.57
CA GLN A 50 -4.93 -4.50 2.01
C GLN A 50 -3.66 -4.81 1.20
N ASP A 51 -3.72 -4.65 -0.12
CA ASP A 51 -2.53 -4.85 -0.97
C ASP A 51 -1.41 -3.85 -0.62
N ALA A 52 -1.75 -2.62 -0.23
CA ALA A 52 -0.78 -1.62 0.22
C ALA A 52 -0.15 -1.99 1.57
N GLU A 53 -0.94 -2.50 2.53
CA GLU A 53 -0.43 -3.02 3.80
C GLU A 53 0.53 -4.20 3.57
N MET A 54 0.21 -5.11 2.66
CA MET A 54 1.11 -6.23 2.32
C MET A 54 2.47 -5.76 1.79
N VAL A 55 2.50 -4.73 0.94
CA VAL A 55 3.76 -4.15 0.45
C VAL A 55 4.56 -3.51 1.58
N LYS A 56 3.88 -2.76 2.46
CA LYS A 56 4.49 -2.16 3.65
C LYS A 56 5.10 -3.22 4.58
N GLU A 57 4.34 -4.26 4.91
CA GLU A 57 4.80 -5.39 5.73
C GLU A 57 6.02 -6.09 5.10
N TYR A 58 5.98 -6.33 3.79
CA TYR A 58 7.10 -6.91 3.05
C TYR A 58 8.37 -6.05 3.16
N VAL A 59 8.25 -4.74 2.95
CA VAL A 59 9.38 -3.81 3.03
C VAL A 59 9.97 -3.78 4.44
N HIS A 60 9.11 -3.74 5.47
CA HIS A 60 9.54 -3.77 6.85
C HIS A 60 10.26 -5.07 7.21
N LYS A 61 9.68 -6.23 6.86
CA LYS A 61 10.30 -7.53 7.07
C LYS A 61 11.66 -7.61 6.38
N ARG A 62 11.75 -7.16 5.12
CA ARG A 62 13.00 -7.17 4.37
C ARG A 62 14.08 -6.30 5.01
N ARG A 63 13.69 -5.14 5.55
CA ARG A 63 14.59 -4.27 6.31
C ARG A 63 15.10 -4.96 7.58
N GLN A 64 14.25 -5.66 8.34
CA GLN A 64 14.67 -6.40 9.53
C GLN A 64 15.67 -7.51 9.20
N GLU A 65 15.41 -8.28 8.14
CA GLU A 65 16.32 -9.33 7.66
C GLU A 65 17.71 -8.76 7.29
N LEU A 66 17.76 -7.62 6.62
CA LEU A 66 19.02 -6.98 6.20
C LEU A 66 19.82 -6.37 7.35
N LEU A 67 19.15 -5.93 8.42
CA LEU A 67 19.79 -5.30 9.58
C LEU A 67 20.21 -6.30 10.67
N GLY A 68 19.89 -7.59 10.51
CA GLY A 68 20.38 -8.67 11.39
C GLY A 68 19.81 -8.67 12.81
N THR A 69 18.72 -7.94 13.05
CA THR A 69 18.10 -7.81 14.38
C THR A 69 17.09 -8.93 14.62
N GLU A 70 17.55 -10.11 15.07
CA GLU A 70 16.69 -11.26 15.40
C GLU A 70 15.56 -10.91 16.40
N GLU A 71 15.81 -10.01 17.36
CA GLU A 71 14.81 -9.54 18.33
C GLU A 71 13.75 -8.59 17.72
N MET A 72 14.05 -7.89 16.62
CA MET A 72 13.10 -6.97 15.95
C MET A 72 12.32 -7.63 14.80
N GLN A 73 12.63 -8.88 14.43
CA GLN A 73 11.92 -9.59 13.36
C GLN A 73 10.42 -9.80 13.63
N LYS A 74 9.97 -9.62 14.88
CA LYS A 74 8.57 -9.76 15.30
C LYS A 74 7.84 -8.45 15.57
N ALA A 75 8.53 -7.31 15.52
CA ALA A 75 7.86 -6.03 15.71
C ALA A 75 7.14 -5.65 14.42
N ASP A 76 5.86 -5.28 14.49
CA ASP A 76 5.14 -4.72 13.34
C ASP A 76 5.81 -3.41 12.88
N ASP A 77 5.58 -3.01 11.63
CA ASP A 77 6.03 -1.70 11.16
C ASP A 77 5.37 -0.62 12.03
N PRO A 78 6.14 0.20 12.77
CA PRO A 78 5.58 1.22 13.64
C PRO A 78 4.97 2.40 12.87
N PHE A 79 5.15 2.47 11.55
CA PHE A 79 4.69 3.59 10.74
C PHE A 79 3.26 3.37 10.24
N GLN A 80 2.42 4.37 10.49
CA GLN A 80 1.02 4.34 10.10
C GLN A 80 0.87 4.43 8.57
N LEU A 81 -0.09 3.67 8.03
CA LEU A 81 -0.62 3.86 6.68
C LEU A 81 -1.70 4.93 6.69
N ILE A 82 -1.50 5.98 5.90
CA ILE A 82 -2.43 7.10 5.73
C ILE A 82 -3.03 7.00 4.34
N VAL A 83 -4.34 6.75 4.28
CA VAL A 83 -5.09 6.83 3.03
C VAL A 83 -5.29 8.30 2.66
N LYS A 84 -4.91 8.66 1.43
CA LYS A 84 -5.03 10.02 0.91
C LYS A 84 -6.41 10.23 0.32
N GLU A 85 -7.31 10.62 1.21
CA GLU A 85 -8.73 10.82 0.90
C GLU A 85 -8.98 11.92 -0.16
N ASP A 86 -8.05 12.84 -0.35
CA ASP A 86 -8.12 13.93 -1.32
C ASP A 86 -7.60 13.53 -2.72
N CYS A 87 -7.21 12.27 -2.92
CA CYS A 87 -6.74 11.79 -4.22
C CYS A 87 -7.83 11.95 -5.31
N PRO A 88 -7.52 12.59 -6.46
CA PRO A 88 -8.45 12.70 -7.58
C PRO A 88 -8.99 11.33 -8.02
N GLN A 89 -10.32 11.25 -8.14
CA GLN A 89 -11.01 9.99 -8.37
C GLN A 89 -11.27 9.76 -9.87
N GLN A 90 -10.95 8.56 -10.35
CA GLN A 90 -11.27 8.05 -11.67
C GLN A 90 -12.77 7.70 -11.72
N LYS A 91 -13.50 8.38 -12.62
CA LYS A 91 -14.96 8.19 -12.78
C LYS A 91 -15.31 6.94 -13.58
N ASP A 92 -14.51 6.61 -14.59
CA ASP A 92 -14.81 5.57 -15.57
C ASP A 92 -13.80 4.42 -15.54
N PHE A 93 -14.31 3.21 -15.73
CA PHE A 93 -13.53 2.12 -16.29
C PHE A 93 -13.65 2.26 -17.81
N LEU A 94 -12.60 2.72 -18.49
CA LEU A 94 -12.49 2.38 -19.91
C LEU A 94 -12.28 0.86 -20.03
#